data_AF-A0A7S3CAL6-F1
#
_entry.id   AF-A0A7S3CAL6-F1
#
_cell.length_a   1.000
_cell.length_b   1.000
_cell.length_c   1.000
_cell.angle_alpha   90.00
_cell.angle_beta   90.00
_cell.angle_gamma   90.00
#
_symmetry.space_group_name_H-M   'P 1'
#
loop_
_entity.id
_entity.type
_entity.pdbx_description
1 polymer ?
#
loop_
_entity_poly.entity_id
_entity_poly.type
_entity_poly.pdbx_seq_one_letter_code
_entity_poly.pdbx_strand_id
1 'polypeptide(L)'
;GGREGGAGGGSHAFLPVEELIASHLDQLFGGWKILGAWPYRVTRNAELERHEEECEDLLEMMAEEVRERMFAPFVRLEVRAGAPADLVDLLTEELELNATRDVYHVESLLDLSDLRTLAPEAEASANALRFPRHQPVEACARQACDPARGGEESIFDAIRKQDILVHHPYESF
;
A
#
# COMPACT_ATOMS: atom_id res chain seq x y z
N GLY A 1 -44.65 -1.30 -19.69
CA GLY A 1 -44.08 -2.67 -19.67
C GLY A 1 -43.41 -2.84 -18.34
N GLY A 2 -43.89 -3.78 -17.53
CA GLY A 2 -43.46 -3.96 -16.15
C GLY A 2 -42.01 -4.43 -16.05
N ARG A 3 -41.31 -3.92 -15.04
CA ARG A 3 -40.13 -4.58 -14.48
C ARG A 3 -40.61 -5.30 -13.23
N GLU A 4 -40.74 -6.61 -13.38
CA GLU A 4 -40.93 -7.54 -12.28
C GLU A 4 -39.72 -7.49 -11.34
N GLY A 5 -40.02 -7.53 -10.04
CA GLY A 5 -39.03 -7.57 -8.99
C GLY A 5 -38.22 -8.86 -9.05
N GLY A 6 -36.92 -8.71 -9.23
CA GLY A 6 -35.93 -9.74 -8.97
C GLY A 6 -35.49 -9.65 -7.51
N ALA A 7 -35.46 -10.80 -6.84
CA ALA A 7 -35.09 -11.03 -5.45
C ALA A 7 -33.80 -10.29 -5.03
N GLY A 8 -33.84 -9.68 -3.83
CA GLY A 8 -32.74 -8.92 -3.25
C GLY A 8 -31.54 -9.78 -2.87
N GLY A 9 -30.58 -9.90 -3.78
CA GLY A 9 -29.17 -9.97 -3.41
C GLY A 9 -28.67 -8.55 -3.21
N GLY A 10 -28.16 -8.21 -2.03
CA GLY A 10 -27.66 -6.86 -1.75
C GLY A 10 -26.57 -6.50 -2.75
N SER A 11 -26.76 -5.41 -3.52
CA SER A 11 -25.70 -4.89 -4.39
C SER A 11 -24.69 -4.12 -3.53
N HIS A 12 -23.43 -4.52 -3.59
CA HIS A 12 -22.35 -3.71 -3.04
C HIS A 12 -22.04 -2.57 -4.02
N ALA A 13 -21.96 -1.34 -3.51
CA ALA A 13 -21.55 -0.17 -4.26
C ALA A 13 -20.30 0.41 -3.60
N PHE A 14 -19.32 0.76 -4.41
CA PHE A 14 -18.07 1.35 -3.97
C PHE A 14 -17.89 2.69 -4.67
N LEU A 15 -17.33 3.65 -3.95
CA LEU A 15 -17.06 5.00 -4.44
C LEU A 15 -15.62 5.36 -4.07
N PRO A 16 -14.80 5.83 -5.02
CA PRO A 16 -13.47 6.34 -4.70
C PRO A 16 -13.58 7.56 -3.77
N VAL A 17 -12.71 7.63 -2.76
CA VAL A 17 -12.76 8.71 -1.77
C VAL A 17 -12.51 10.07 -2.43
N GLU A 18 -11.69 10.11 -3.48
CA GLU A 18 -11.40 11.31 -4.26
C GLU A 18 -12.67 11.87 -4.92
N GLU A 19 -13.57 11.01 -5.40
CA GLU A 19 -14.84 11.44 -6.00
C GLU A 19 -15.81 11.96 -4.94
N LEU A 20 -15.81 11.36 -3.74
CA LEU A 20 -16.57 11.87 -2.60
C LEU A 20 -16.09 13.27 -2.20
N ILE A 21 -14.77 13.48 -2.10
CA ILE A 21 -14.19 14.79 -1.78
C ILE A 21 -14.50 15.79 -2.89
N ALA A 22 -14.27 15.42 -4.16
CA ALA A 22 -14.49 16.29 -5.31
C ALA A 22 -15.95 16.80 -5.41
N SER A 23 -16.92 15.95 -5.07
CA SER A 23 -18.35 16.31 -5.08
C SER A 23 -18.79 17.25 -3.94
N HIS A 24 -17.93 17.46 -2.94
CA HIS A 24 -18.22 18.30 -1.76
C HIS A 24 -17.20 19.44 -1.57
N LEU A 25 -16.44 19.80 -2.62
CA LEU A 25 -15.45 20.88 -2.55
C LEU A 25 -16.07 22.25 -2.23
N ASP A 26 -17.34 22.46 -2.57
CA ASP A 26 -18.10 23.67 -2.24
C ASP A 26 -18.23 23.88 -0.73
N GLN A 27 -18.29 22.80 0.05
CA GLN A 27 -18.34 22.85 1.51
C GLN A 27 -16.96 23.11 2.13
N LEU A 28 -15.89 22.62 1.47
CA LEU A 28 -14.51 22.81 1.93
C LEU A 28 -13.98 24.22 1.60
N PHE A 29 -14.35 24.76 0.45
CA PHE A 29 -13.86 26.05 -0.06
C PHE A 29 -14.98 27.08 -0.18
N GLY A 30 -15.73 27.28 0.91
CA GLY A 30 -16.84 28.23 0.98
C GLY A 30 -16.45 29.63 0.49
N GLY A 31 -17.25 30.18 -0.43
CA GLY A 31 -17.04 31.51 -1.01
C GLY A 31 -16.19 31.54 -2.30
N TRP A 32 -15.61 30.42 -2.70
CA TRP A 32 -14.87 30.30 -3.96
C TRP A 32 -15.69 29.60 -5.03
N LYS A 33 -15.48 30.00 -6.29
CA LYS A 33 -16.03 29.28 -7.44
C LYS A 33 -15.08 28.14 -7.82
N ILE A 34 -15.51 26.90 -7.60
CA ILE A 34 -14.77 25.71 -8.03
C ILE A 34 -14.78 25.66 -9.57
N LEU A 35 -13.59 25.69 -10.17
CA LEU A 35 -13.42 25.59 -11.64
C LEU A 35 -13.27 24.14 -12.10
N GLY A 36 -12.76 23.27 -11.23
CA GLY A 36 -12.66 21.83 -11.43
C GLY A 36 -11.81 21.18 -10.34
N ALA A 37 -11.70 19.85 -10.41
CA ALA A 37 -10.98 19.04 -9.44
C ALA A 37 -10.24 17.92 -10.18
N TRP A 38 -8.92 17.88 -10.05
CA TRP A 38 -8.08 16.87 -10.68
C TRP A 38 -7.17 16.26 -9.61
N PRO A 39 -7.51 15.05 -9.13
CA PRO A 39 -6.62 14.30 -8.26
C PRO A 39 -5.27 14.09 -8.95
N TYR A 40 -4.21 14.11 -8.15
CA TYR A 40 -2.86 13.75 -8.57
C TYR A 40 -2.16 12.99 -7.44
N ARG A 41 -1.12 12.23 -7.81
CA ARG A 41 -0.28 11.45 -6.92
C ARG A 41 1.17 11.73 -7.26
N VAL A 42 2.01 11.81 -6.23
CA VAL A 42 3.45 12.00 -6.40
C VAL A 42 4.19 10.83 -5.77
N THR A 43 5.23 10.34 -6.46
CA THR A 43 6.16 9.34 -5.93
C THR A 43 7.52 9.98 -5.71
N ARG A 44 8.15 9.65 -4.58
CA ARG A 44 9.50 10.08 -4.22
C ARG A 44 10.47 8.91 -4.27
N ASN A 45 11.73 9.19 -4.53
CA ASN A 45 12.74 8.16 -4.43
C ASN A 45 12.85 7.67 -2.97
N ALA A 46 13.03 6.37 -2.79
CA ALA A 46 13.27 5.77 -1.47
C ALA A 46 14.77 5.69 -1.14
N GLU A 47 15.62 5.84 -2.14
CA GLU A 47 17.07 5.76 -2.01
C GLU A 47 17.67 7.17 -2.11
N LEU A 48 18.53 7.50 -1.14
CA LEU A 48 19.43 8.64 -1.22
C LEU A 48 20.83 8.09 -1.44
N GLU A 49 21.57 8.70 -2.36
CA GLU A 49 22.97 8.37 -2.61
C GLU A 49 23.74 8.58 -1.30
N ARG A 50 24.30 7.50 -0.77
CA ARG A 50 25.04 7.51 0.49
C ARG A 50 26.32 8.32 0.29
N HIS A 51 26.48 9.41 1.03
CA HIS A 51 27.80 9.94 1.34
C HIS A 51 28.33 9.18 2.57
N GLU A 52 28.82 7.96 2.37
CA GLU A 52 29.36 7.06 3.41
C GLU A 52 30.65 7.58 4.10
N GLU A 53 31.09 8.82 3.83
CA GLU A 53 32.44 9.28 4.18
C GLU A 53 32.54 10.16 5.45
N GLU A 54 31.46 10.57 6.13
CA GLU A 54 31.57 11.62 7.18
C GLU A 54 30.94 11.39 8.57
N CYS A 55 30.49 10.17 8.95
CA CYS A 55 29.94 9.95 10.31
C CYS A 55 30.60 8.78 11.08
N GLU A 56 31.22 9.07 12.22
CA GLU A 56 31.84 8.07 13.12
C GLU A 56 30.83 7.39 14.09
N ASP A 57 29.58 7.86 14.20
CA ASP A 57 28.55 7.32 15.12
C ASP A 57 27.28 6.82 14.41
N LEU A 58 26.93 5.55 14.66
CA LEU A 58 25.75 4.86 14.12
C LEU A 58 24.43 5.51 14.52
N LEU A 59 24.35 6.11 15.72
CA LEU A 59 23.12 6.75 16.17
C LEU A 59 22.85 8.07 15.43
N GLU A 60 23.93 8.79 15.11
CA GLU A 60 23.89 10.03 14.33
C GLU A 60 23.51 9.74 12.87
N MET A 61 24.08 8.68 12.27
CA MET A 61 23.68 8.19 10.95
C MET A 61 22.19 7.86 10.86
N MET A 62 21.62 7.15 11.85
CA MET A 62 20.19 6.84 11.85
C MET A 62 19.29 8.09 11.96
N ALA A 63 19.69 9.08 12.76
CA ALA A 63 18.94 10.32 12.93
C ALA A 63 19.00 11.20 11.67
N GLU A 64 20.14 11.20 10.99
CA GLU A 64 20.35 11.88 9.71
C GLU A 64 19.56 11.19 8.59
N GLU A 65 19.59 9.86 8.49
CA GLU A 65 18.78 9.10 7.54
C GLU A 65 17.27 9.40 7.66
N VAL A 66 16.75 9.51 8.88
CA VAL A 66 15.33 9.86 9.12
C VAL A 66 15.04 11.28 8.66
N ARG A 67 15.98 12.22 8.86
CA ARG A 67 15.84 13.61 8.45
C ARG A 67 15.91 13.75 6.94
N GLU A 68 16.85 13.06 6.29
CA GLU A 68 17.05 13.10 4.85
C GLU A 68 15.93 12.40 4.08
N ARG A 69 15.31 11.34 4.63
CA ARG A 69 14.06 10.76 4.07
C ARG A 69 12.95 11.79 3.90
N MET A 70 12.93 12.87 4.70
CA MET A 70 11.95 13.95 4.51
C MET A 70 12.21 14.77 3.22
N PHE A 71 13.40 14.68 2.61
CA PHE A 71 13.84 15.53 1.49
C PHE A 71 14.18 14.78 0.18
N ALA A 72 13.93 13.47 0.08
CA ALA A 72 14.15 12.73 -1.16
C ALA A 72 13.44 13.36 -2.39
N PRO A 73 14.09 13.42 -3.57
CA PRO A 73 13.52 14.09 -4.73
C PRO A 73 12.23 13.41 -5.19
N PHE A 74 11.32 14.20 -5.74
CA PHE A 74 10.18 13.67 -6.48
C PHE A 74 10.68 13.04 -7.78
N VAL A 75 10.10 11.89 -8.14
CA VAL A 75 10.54 11.12 -9.32
C VAL A 75 9.39 10.81 -10.28
N ARG A 76 8.14 10.99 -9.85
CA ARG A 76 6.98 10.76 -10.68
C ARG A 76 5.77 11.56 -10.22
N LEU A 77 5.08 12.16 -11.18
CA LEU A 77 3.75 12.76 -11.03
C LEU A 77 2.75 11.97 -11.87
N GLU A 78 1.69 11.49 -11.24
CA GLU A 78 0.55 10.84 -11.88
C GLU A 78 -0.67 11.77 -11.69
N VAL A 79 -1.28 12.22 -12.77
CA VAL A 79 -2.40 13.18 -12.75
C VAL A 79 -3.60 12.62 -13.51
N ARG A 80 -4.81 12.90 -13.03
CA ARG A 80 -6.03 12.46 -13.73
C ARG A 80 -6.05 13.02 -15.16
N ALA A 81 -6.38 12.16 -16.12
CA ALA A 81 -6.54 12.56 -17.52
C ALA A 81 -7.58 13.68 -17.66
N GLY A 82 -7.30 14.65 -18.54
CA GLY A 82 -8.11 15.85 -18.69
C GLY A 82 -7.80 16.97 -17.69
N ALA A 83 -6.74 16.86 -16.90
CA ALA A 83 -6.19 17.98 -16.14
C ALA A 83 -5.74 19.12 -17.07
N PRO A 84 -6.01 20.39 -16.72
CA PRO A 84 -5.55 21.55 -17.48
C PRO A 84 -4.02 21.58 -17.59
N ALA A 85 -3.51 21.93 -18.77
CA ALA A 85 -2.07 21.94 -19.03
C ALA A 85 -1.31 22.89 -18.08
N ASP A 86 -1.87 24.06 -17.80
CA ASP A 86 -1.33 25.05 -16.86
C ASP A 86 -1.21 24.50 -15.43
N LEU A 87 -2.16 23.66 -14.99
CA LEU A 87 -2.07 22.98 -13.70
C LEU A 87 -0.95 21.93 -13.69
N VAL A 88 -0.82 21.17 -14.77
CA VAL A 88 0.22 20.14 -14.88
C VAL A 88 1.61 20.75 -14.98
N ASP A 89 1.75 21.83 -15.74
CA ASP A 89 3.00 22.59 -15.88
C ASP A 89 3.41 23.17 -14.53
N LEU A 90 2.49 23.81 -13.80
CA LEU A 90 2.74 24.30 -12.44
C LEU A 90 3.24 23.19 -11.50
N LEU A 91 2.56 22.05 -11.46
CA LEU A 91 2.98 20.93 -10.61
C LEU A 91 4.33 20.36 -11.05
N THR A 92 4.60 20.30 -12.35
CA THR A 92 5.86 19.78 -12.89
C THR A 92 7.04 20.68 -12.52
N GLU A 93 6.86 22.00 -12.62
CA GLU A 93 7.85 22.99 -12.23
C GLU A 93 8.11 22.97 -10.73
N GLU A 94 7.07 23.04 -9.90
CA GLU A 94 7.20 23.08 -8.43
C GLU A 94 7.76 21.77 -7.83
N LEU A 95 7.54 20.64 -8.50
CA LEU A 95 8.09 19.35 -8.09
C LEU A 95 9.45 19.04 -8.73
N GLU A 96 10.00 19.96 -9.54
CA GLU A 96 11.28 19.83 -10.25
C GLU A 96 11.36 18.56 -11.12
N LEU A 97 10.25 18.20 -11.77
CA LEU A 97 10.12 16.97 -12.55
C LEU A 97 10.42 17.19 -14.03
N ASN A 98 10.87 16.13 -14.70
CA ASN A 98 10.96 16.14 -16.15
C ASN A 98 9.59 15.90 -16.78
N ALA A 99 9.05 16.90 -17.49
CA ALA A 99 7.71 16.83 -18.10
C ALA A 99 7.48 15.65 -19.06
N THR A 100 8.51 15.13 -19.74
CA THR A 100 8.34 14.05 -20.72
C THR A 100 8.58 12.66 -20.14
N ARG A 101 9.39 12.56 -19.09
CA ARG A 101 9.78 11.28 -18.48
C ARG A 101 9.02 10.97 -17.20
N ASP A 102 8.72 11.98 -16.41
CA ASP A 102 8.30 11.82 -15.02
C ASP A 102 6.81 12.14 -14.80
N VAL A 103 6.10 12.64 -15.82
CA VAL A 103 4.68 13.03 -15.76
C VAL A 103 3.80 12.06 -16.55
N TYR A 104 2.75 11.55 -15.88
CA TYR A 104 1.85 10.53 -16.41
C TYR A 104 0.39 10.95 -16.26
N HIS A 105 -0.37 10.89 -17.36
CA HIS A 105 -1.81 11.07 -17.35
C HIS A 105 -2.53 9.74 -17.19
N VAL A 106 -3.38 9.63 -16.17
CA VAL A 106 -4.04 8.38 -15.78
C VAL A 106 -5.55 8.50 -15.95
N GLU A 107 -6.15 7.57 -16.70
CA GLU A 107 -7.60 7.49 -16.95
C GLU A 107 -8.35 6.68 -15.88
N SER A 108 -7.63 5.98 -15.00
CA SER A 108 -8.16 5.14 -13.92
C SER A 108 -7.99 5.79 -12.54
N LEU A 109 -8.26 5.01 -11.48
CA LEU A 109 -7.79 5.35 -10.13
C LEU A 109 -6.27 5.55 -10.13
N LEU A 110 -5.81 6.54 -9.38
CA LEU A 110 -4.40 6.89 -9.24
C LEU A 110 -3.64 5.92 -8.34
N ASP A 111 -4.31 5.31 -7.35
CA ASP A 111 -3.72 4.26 -6.54
C ASP A 111 -4.55 2.98 -6.60
N LEU A 112 -4.18 2.07 -7.50
CA LEU A 112 -4.80 0.75 -7.57
C LEU A 112 -4.49 -0.12 -6.35
N SER A 113 -3.55 0.27 -5.48
CA SER A 113 -3.33 -0.40 -4.19
C SER A 113 -4.57 -0.34 -3.31
N ASP A 114 -5.40 0.70 -3.46
CA ASP A 114 -6.65 0.88 -2.71
C ASP A 114 -7.66 -0.22 -3.02
N LEU A 115 -7.56 -0.90 -4.16
CA LEU A 115 -8.42 -2.05 -4.47
C LEU A 115 -8.25 -3.19 -3.46
N ARG A 116 -7.13 -3.25 -2.73
CA ARG A 116 -6.94 -4.21 -1.63
C ARG A 116 -7.94 -4.00 -0.50
N THR A 117 -8.44 -2.77 -0.31
CA THR A 117 -9.45 -2.44 0.71
C THR A 117 -10.84 -3.00 0.37
N LEU A 118 -11.10 -3.30 -0.91
CA LEU A 118 -12.39 -3.84 -1.37
C LEU A 118 -12.61 -5.30 -0.94
N ALA A 119 -11.58 -5.97 -0.42
CA ALA A 119 -11.66 -7.35 0.06
C ALA A 119 -11.43 -7.42 1.58
N PRO A 120 -12.33 -6.89 2.43
CA PRO A 120 -12.18 -6.97 3.88
C PRO A 120 -12.25 -8.43 4.36
N GLU A 121 -11.34 -8.84 5.25
CA GLU A 121 -11.20 -10.23 5.72
C GLU A 121 -12.46 -10.79 6.39
N ALA A 122 -13.30 -9.92 6.95
CA ALA A 122 -14.44 -10.26 7.80
C ALA A 122 -15.72 -10.69 7.07
N GLU A 123 -15.79 -10.59 5.73
CA GLU A 123 -17.04 -10.85 5.01
C GLU A 123 -17.15 -12.32 4.56
N ALA A 124 -18.07 -13.06 5.18
CA ALA A 124 -18.28 -14.48 4.90
C ALA A 124 -18.76 -14.76 3.47
N SER A 125 -19.42 -13.79 2.82
CA SER A 125 -19.84 -13.85 1.41
C SER A 125 -18.66 -13.80 0.43
N ALA A 126 -17.53 -13.20 0.84
CA ALA A 126 -16.32 -13.07 0.00
C ALA A 126 -15.52 -14.38 -0.10
N ASN A 127 -15.84 -15.41 0.68
CA ASN A 127 -15.11 -16.68 0.67
C ASN A 127 -15.16 -17.40 -0.69
N ALA A 128 -16.23 -17.23 -1.47
CA ALA A 128 -16.33 -17.83 -2.81
C ALA A 128 -15.41 -17.18 -3.86
N LEU A 129 -14.93 -15.95 -3.60
CA LEU A 129 -14.06 -15.18 -4.49
C LEU A 129 -12.60 -15.15 -4.01
N ARG A 130 -12.26 -15.95 -2.98
CA ARG A 130 -10.94 -16.00 -2.37
C ARG A 130 -10.28 -17.36 -2.58
N PHE A 131 -8.95 -17.33 -2.60
CA PHE A 131 -8.19 -18.56 -2.44
C PHE A 131 -8.44 -19.16 -1.05
N PRO A 132 -8.50 -20.50 -0.94
CA PRO A 132 -8.55 -21.15 0.36
C PRO A 132 -7.42 -20.67 1.26
N ARG A 133 -7.72 -20.33 2.51
CA ARG A 133 -6.71 -19.91 3.48
C ARG A 133 -5.71 -21.03 3.70
N HIS A 134 -4.43 -20.77 3.42
CA HIS A 134 -3.36 -21.68 3.80
C HIS A 134 -3.15 -21.59 5.32
N GLN A 135 -3.18 -22.74 6.00
CA GLN A 135 -2.77 -22.87 7.39
C GLN A 135 -1.37 -23.49 7.39
N PRO A 136 -0.32 -22.73 7.78
CA PRO A 136 1.02 -23.28 7.89
C PRO A 136 1.02 -24.45 8.87
N VAL A 137 1.75 -25.50 8.53
CA VAL A 137 1.95 -26.65 9.42
C VAL A 137 3.16 -26.41 10.32
N GLU A 138 3.21 -27.01 11.48
CA GLU A 138 4.45 -26.99 12.25
C GLU A 138 5.49 -27.88 11.57
N ALA A 139 6.69 -27.34 11.38
CA ALA A 139 7.82 -28.12 10.89
C ALA A 139 7.99 -29.37 11.75
N CYS A 140 8.15 -30.55 11.13
CA CYS A 140 8.26 -31.82 11.85
C CYS A 140 9.32 -31.80 12.95
N ALA A 141 10.43 -31.08 12.73
CA ALA A 141 11.52 -30.93 13.68
C ALA A 141 11.15 -30.09 14.93
N ARG A 142 10.09 -29.28 14.88
CA ARG A 142 9.61 -28.44 16.00
C ARG A 142 8.43 -29.03 16.76
N GLN A 143 7.81 -30.12 16.27
CA GLN A 143 6.70 -30.79 16.99
C GLN A 143 7.12 -31.29 18.39
N ALA A 144 8.37 -31.73 18.55
CA ALA A 144 8.93 -32.14 19.84
C ALA A 144 9.19 -30.96 20.80
N CYS A 145 9.16 -29.73 20.29
CA CYS A 145 9.37 -28.48 21.04
C CYS A 145 8.09 -27.71 21.30
N ASP A 146 6.94 -28.15 20.78
CA ASP A 146 5.66 -27.47 21.00
C ASP A 146 5.01 -27.97 22.30
N PRO A 147 5.00 -27.16 23.37
CA PRO A 147 4.37 -27.54 24.63
C PRO A 147 2.84 -27.71 24.48
N ALA A 148 2.19 -27.10 23.49
CA ALA A 148 0.76 -27.29 23.24
C ALA A 148 0.43 -28.69 22.70
N ARG A 149 1.43 -29.41 22.19
CA ARG A 149 1.33 -30.79 21.67
C ARG A 149 2.06 -31.82 22.54
N GLY A 150 2.48 -31.43 23.75
CA GLY A 150 3.17 -32.32 24.68
C GLY A 150 4.66 -32.49 24.39
N GLY A 151 5.26 -31.56 23.64
CA GLY A 151 6.71 -31.45 23.51
C GLY A 151 7.36 -31.09 24.85
N GLU A 152 8.32 -31.91 25.28
CA GLU A 152 9.06 -31.70 26.53
C GLU A 152 10.45 -31.06 26.29
N GLU A 153 10.86 -30.94 25.02
CA GLU A 153 12.19 -30.41 24.66
C GLU A 153 12.16 -28.91 24.38
N SER A 154 13.23 -28.21 24.75
CA SER A 154 13.41 -26.82 24.32
C SER A 154 13.84 -26.76 22.85
N ILE A 155 13.51 -25.68 22.16
CA ILE A 155 14.01 -25.40 20.81
C ILE A 155 15.54 -25.44 20.73
N PHE A 156 16.24 -25.05 21.81
CA PHE A 156 17.70 -25.14 21.89
C PHE A 156 18.21 -26.57 21.94
N ASP A 157 17.45 -27.48 22.57
CA ASP A 157 17.82 -28.89 22.65
C ASP A 157 17.64 -29.57 21.28
N ALA A 158 16.59 -29.21 20.55
CA ALA A 158 16.36 -29.72 19.20
C ALA A 158 17.44 -29.25 18.21
N ILE A 159 17.83 -27.98 18.24
CA ILE A 159 18.89 -27.44 17.37
C ILE A 159 20.27 -28.02 17.72
N ARG A 160 20.54 -28.33 19.00
CA ARG A 160 21.80 -29.00 19.39
C ARG A 160 21.92 -30.41 18.81
N LYS A 161 20.81 -31.10 18.55
CA LYS A 161 20.82 -32.46 18.00
C LYS A 161 21.05 -32.48 16.50
N GLN A 162 20.47 -31.51 15.78
CA GLN A 162 20.57 -31.39 14.33
C GLN A 162 20.13 -30.01 13.86
N ASP A 163 20.62 -29.61 12.69
CA ASP A 163 20.15 -28.42 12.01
C ASP A 163 18.65 -28.55 11.66
N ILE A 164 17.90 -27.47 11.86
CA ILE A 164 16.47 -27.40 11.55
C ILE A 164 16.27 -26.38 10.44
N LEU A 165 15.79 -26.85 9.29
CA LEU A 165 15.33 -26.01 8.19
C LEU A 165 13.82 -25.81 8.31
N VAL A 166 13.37 -24.56 8.17
CA VAL A 166 11.94 -24.22 8.15
C VAL A 166 11.62 -23.56 6.81
N HIS A 167 10.59 -24.04 6.12
CA HIS A 167 10.19 -23.58 4.79
C HIS A 167 8.95 -22.69 4.85
N HIS A 168 9.16 -21.38 4.96
CA HIS A 168 8.07 -20.39 4.93
C HIS A 168 7.54 -20.16 3.49
N PRO A 169 6.23 -19.88 3.31
CA PRO A 169 5.19 -19.71 4.34
C PRO A 169 4.45 -21.01 4.72
N TYR A 170 4.96 -22.18 4.32
CA TYR A 170 4.29 -23.47 4.50
C TYR A 170 4.42 -24.02 5.91
N GLU A 171 5.56 -23.74 6.54
CA GLU A 171 5.81 -24.06 7.92
C GLU A 171 5.69 -22.82 8.81
N SER A 172 5.17 -23.00 10.01
CA SER A 172 5.02 -21.93 11.00
C SER A 172 6.36 -21.36 11.45
N PHE A 173 6.37 -20.06 11.75
CA PHE A 173 7.51 -19.35 12.36
C PHE A 173 7.71 -19.76 13.83
#